data_AF-A0A2T0TWB6-F1
#
_entry.id   AF-A0A2T0TWB6-F1
#
_cell.length_a   1.000
_cell.length_b   1.000
_cell.length_c   1.000
_cell.angle_alpha   90.00
_cell.angle_beta   90.00
_cell.angle_gamma   90.00
#
_symmetry.space_group_name_H-M   'P 1'
#
loop_
_entity.id
_entity.type
_entity.pdbx_description
1 polymer ?
#
loop_
_entity_poly.entity_id
_entity_poly.type
_entity_poly.pdbx_seq_one_letter_code
_entity_poly.pdbx_strand_id
1 'polypeptide(L)'
;MSTLERRIQLLLDQERYERVAAEAEKSGRSVNAVIREAIDVHYPSMAVERSRALGEFLARTAEPDPGEPETVEDVAKSLDERYTSSW
;
A
#
# COMPACT_ATOMS: atom_id res chain seq x y z
N MET A 1 -8.92 -7.83 -15.61
CA MET A 1 -9.62 -8.74 -14.68
C MET A 1 -8.74 -9.96 -14.54
N SER A 2 -8.20 -10.23 -13.35
CA SER A 2 -7.42 -11.45 -13.11
C SER A 2 -8.39 -12.63 -12.97
N THR A 3 -8.29 -13.58 -13.89
CA THR A 3 -9.02 -14.85 -13.83
C THR A 3 -8.46 -15.71 -12.70
N LEU A 4 -9.32 -16.26 -11.85
CA LEU A 4 -8.89 -17.20 -10.80
C LEU A 4 -8.57 -18.55 -11.46
N GLU A 5 -7.30 -18.76 -11.80
CA GLU A 5 -6.84 -19.91 -12.59
C GLU A 5 -6.49 -21.15 -11.77
N ARG A 6 -6.21 -20.98 -10.47
CA ARG A 6 -5.75 -22.07 -9.59
C ARG A 6 -6.67 -22.21 -8.37
N ARG A 7 -7.08 -23.45 -8.09
CA ARG A 7 -7.88 -23.81 -6.91
C ARG A 7 -7.00 -24.49 -5.87
N ILE A 8 -7.07 -24.00 -4.64
CA ILE A 8 -6.40 -24.61 -3.48
C ILE A 8 -7.44 -25.20 -2.54
N GLN A 9 -7.09 -26.30 -1.87
CA GLN A 9 -7.84 -26.86 -0.75
C GLN A 9 -7.03 -26.61 0.53
N LEU A 10 -7.62 -25.88 1.47
CA LEU A 10 -6.99 -25.49 2.74
C LEU A 10 -7.83 -26.05 3.88
N LEU A 11 -7.19 -26.69 4.85
CA LEU A 11 -7.82 -27.08 6.11
C LEU A 11 -7.45 -26.04 7.18
N LEU A 12 -8.47 -25.52 7.84
CA LEU A 12 -8.32 -24.62 8.98
C LEU A 12 -8.76 -25.37 10.24
N ASP A 13 -8.13 -25.06 11.37
CA ASP A 13 -8.72 -25.39 12.66
C ASP A 13 -9.98 -24.53 12.90
N GLN A 14 -10.75 -24.92 13.91
CA GLN A 14 -12.02 -24.27 14.25
C GLN A 14 -11.84 -22.77 14.54
N GLU A 15 -10.83 -22.41 15.33
CA GLU A 15 -10.57 -21.02 15.72
C GLU A 15 -10.21 -20.13 14.52
N ARG A 16 -9.42 -20.65 13.57
CA ARG A 16 -9.10 -19.92 12.34
C ARG A 16 -10.32 -19.82 11.42
N TYR A 17 -11.12 -20.87 11.31
CA TYR A 17 -12.34 -20.84 10.52
C TYR A 17 -13.32 -19.79 11.05
N GLU A 18 -13.57 -19.77 12.35
CA GLU A 18 -14.47 -18.80 13.00
C GLU A 18 -14.04 -17.36 12.76
N ARG A 19 -12.74 -17.07 12.87
CA ARG A 19 -12.19 -15.74 12.58
C ARG A 19 -12.47 -15.28 11.16
N VAL A 20 -12.23 -16.13 10.17
CA VAL A 20 -12.46 -15.79 8.76
C VAL A 20 -13.95 -15.71 8.45
N ALA A 21 -14.77 -16.59 9.04
CA ALA A 21 -16.22 -16.59 8.87
C ALA A 21 -16.87 -15.32 9.45
N ALA A 22 -16.45 -14.88 10.64
CA ALA A 22 -16.93 -13.65 11.25
C ALA A 22 -16.60 -12.41 10.40
N GLU A 23 -15.38 -12.34 9.83
CA GLU A 23 -15.01 -11.23 8.94
C GLU A 23 -15.76 -11.29 7.61
N ALA A 24 -15.99 -12.48 7.07
CA ALA A 24 -16.79 -12.68 5.85
C ALA A 24 -18.24 -12.19 6.05
N GLU A 25 -18.85 -12.54 7.17
CA GLU A 25 -20.19 -12.07 7.55
C GLU A 25 -20.22 -10.55 7.72
N LYS A 26 -19.30 -10.00 8.51
CA LYS A 26 -19.20 -8.55 8.78
C LYS A 26 -19.01 -7.72 7.51
N SER A 27 -18.22 -8.22 6.56
CA SER A 27 -17.91 -7.53 5.30
C SER A 27 -18.89 -7.85 4.16
N GLY A 28 -19.82 -8.78 4.34
CA GLY A 28 -20.73 -9.25 3.29
C GLY A 28 -20.01 -9.97 2.14
N ARG A 29 -18.83 -10.53 2.40
CA ARG A 29 -17.96 -11.17 1.39
C ARG A 29 -17.90 -12.67 1.61
N SER A 30 -17.54 -13.42 0.57
CA SER A 30 -17.26 -14.85 0.74
C SER A 30 -16.00 -15.08 1.57
N VAL A 31 -15.95 -16.18 2.33
CA VAL A 31 -14.74 -16.66 3.03
C VAL A 31 -13.51 -16.68 2.10
N ASN A 32 -13.68 -17.14 0.86
CA ASN A 32 -12.59 -17.14 -0.14
C ASN A 32 -12.10 -15.73 -0.51
N ALA A 33 -12.97 -14.73 -0.49
CA ALA A 33 -12.57 -13.35 -0.78
C ALA A 33 -11.77 -12.74 0.38
N VAL A 34 -12.11 -13.07 1.62
CA VAL A 34 -11.35 -12.67 2.82
C VAL A 34 -9.98 -13.36 2.83
N ILE A 35 -9.92 -14.66 2.52
CA ILE A 35 -8.64 -15.39 2.44
C ILE A 35 -7.72 -14.78 1.37
N ARG A 36 -8.24 -14.46 0.18
CA ARG A 36 -7.45 -13.82 -0.88
C ARG A 36 -6.90 -12.46 -0.46
N GLU A 37 -7.71 -11.63 0.17
CA GLU A 37 -7.24 -10.36 0.69
C GLU A 37 -6.16 -10.52 1.77
N ALA A 38 -6.34 -11.47 2.69
CA ALA A 38 -5.31 -11.77 3.68
C ALA A 38 -3.98 -12.19 3.03
N ILE A 39 -4.04 -12.94 1.93
CA ILE A 39 -2.87 -13.29 1.11
C ILE A 39 -2.26 -12.03 0.48
N ASP A 40 -3.06 -11.15 -0.13
CA ASP A 40 -2.57 -9.92 -0.77
C ASP A 40 -1.92 -8.96 0.24
N VAL A 41 -2.46 -8.89 1.46
CA VAL A 41 -1.90 -8.10 2.58
C VAL A 41 -0.58 -8.71 3.04
N HIS A 42 -0.51 -10.04 3.17
CA HIS A 42 0.69 -10.72 3.66
C HIS A 42 1.81 -10.80 2.60
N TYR A 43 1.44 -10.88 1.33
CA TYR A 43 2.33 -10.93 0.17
C TYR A 43 2.00 -9.79 -0.78
N PRO A 44 2.36 -8.54 -0.45
CA PRO A 44 2.03 -7.42 -1.29
C PRO A 44 2.77 -7.57 -2.63
N SER A 45 2.01 -7.49 -3.73
CA SER A 45 2.54 -7.63 -5.10
C SER A 45 3.66 -6.65 -5.45
N MET A 46 3.76 -5.53 -4.71
CA MET A 46 4.74 -4.47 -4.91
C MET A 46 5.73 -4.33 -3.74
N ALA A 47 5.86 -5.33 -2.85
CA ALA A 47 6.73 -5.20 -1.68
C ALA A 47 8.19 -4.93 -2.07
N VAL A 48 8.69 -5.66 -3.07
CA VAL A 48 10.05 -5.51 -3.59
C VAL A 48 10.21 -4.18 -4.33
N GLU A 49 9.22 -3.82 -5.16
CA GLU A 49 9.20 -2.59 -5.94
C GLU A 49 9.15 -1.36 -5.04
N ARG A 50 8.36 -1.41 -3.95
CA ARG A 50 8.31 -0.34 -2.94
C ARG A 50 9.62 -0.22 -2.18
N SER A 51 10.20 -1.35 -1.77
CA SER A 51 11.51 -1.34 -1.11
C SER A 51 12.60 -0.76 -2.02
N ARG A 52 12.60 -1.14 -3.30
CA ARG A 52 13.50 -0.57 -4.32
C ARG A 52 13.26 0.92 -4.53
N ALA A 53 12.01 1.34 -4.72
CA ALA A 53 11.66 2.76 -4.92
C ALA A 53 12.04 3.62 -3.70
N LEU A 54 11.86 3.09 -2.49
CA LEU A 54 12.32 3.74 -1.26
C LEU A 54 13.84 3.90 -1.24
N GLY A 55 14.58 2.85 -1.62
CA GLY A 55 16.04 2.91 -1.73
C GLY A 55 16.49 3.96 -2.75
N GLU A 56 15.87 4.00 -3.93
CA GLU A 56 16.13 5.01 -4.96
C GLU A 56 15.80 6.42 -4.49
N PHE A 57 14.69 6.61 -3.76
CA PHE A 57 14.31 7.90 -3.21
C PHE A 57 15.29 8.39 -2.16
N LEU A 58 15.67 7.54 -1.19
CA LEU A 58 16.64 7.88 -0.15
C LEU A 58 18.04 8.13 -0.71
N ALA A 59 18.43 7.44 -1.79
CA ALA A 59 19.68 7.71 -2.48
C ALA A 59 19.72 9.15 -3.04
N ARG A 60 18.58 9.73 -3.42
CA ARG A 60 18.50 11.14 -3.85
C ARG A 60 18.62 12.15 -2.71
N THR A 61 18.46 11.70 -1.46
CA THR A 61 18.61 12.54 -0.27
C THR A 61 19.93 12.27 0.47
N ALA A 62 20.81 11.43 -0.08
CA ALA A 62 22.07 11.06 0.55
C ALA A 62 23.02 12.26 0.67
N GLU A 63 22.96 13.18 -0.30
CA GLU A 63 23.66 14.45 -0.28
C GLU A 63 22.62 15.57 -0.18
N PRO A 64 22.68 16.43 0.85
CA PRO A 64 21.79 17.58 0.95
C PRO A 64 22.12 18.59 -0.16
N ASP A 65 21.09 19.22 -0.70
CA ASP A 65 21.26 20.35 -1.62
C ASP A 65 22.00 21.49 -0.88
N PRO A 66 23.05 22.10 -1.47
CA PRO A 66 23.78 23.22 -0.85
C PRO A 66 22.96 24.52 -0.65
N GLY A 67 21.65 24.52 -0.95
CA GLY A 67 20.75 25.64 -0.72
C GLY A 67 20.47 25.97 0.75
N GLU A 68 19.83 27.11 0.98
CA GLU A 68 19.29 27.45 2.31
C GLU A 68 18.16 26.49 2.69
N PRO A 69 18.06 26.09 3.96
CA PRO A 69 17.00 25.19 4.40
C PRO A 69 15.64 25.88 4.23
N GLU A 70 14.77 25.28 3.44
CA GLU A 70 13.40 25.76 3.25
C GLU A 70 12.54 25.39 4.46
N THR A 71 11.70 26.34 4.90
CA THR A 71 10.64 26.04 5.86
C THR A 71 9.44 25.41 5.16
N VAL A 72 8.54 24.80 5.94
CA VAL A 72 7.29 24.26 5.39
C VAL A 72 6.44 25.38 4.76
N GLU A 73 6.48 26.57 5.35
CA GLU A 73 5.82 27.78 4.87
C GLU A 73 6.39 28.25 3.52
N ASP A 74 7.72 28.19 3.34
CA ASP A 74 8.38 28.54 2.07
C ASP A 74 7.96 27.58 0.96
N VAL A 75 7.96 26.27 1.25
CA VAL A 75 7.53 25.23 0.30
C VAL A 75 6.06 25.42 -0.08
N ALA A 76 5.18 25.64 0.89
CA ALA A 76 3.75 25.85 0.65
C ALA A 76 3.51 27.08 -0.24
N LYS A 77 4.16 28.20 0.07
CA LYS A 77 4.09 29.43 -0.73
C LYS A 77 4.56 29.20 -2.16
N SER A 78 5.67 28.49 -2.35
CA SER A 78 6.21 28.20 -3.68
C SER A 78 5.26 27.35 -4.53
N LEU A 79 4.55 26.40 -3.91
CA LEU A 79 3.59 25.54 -4.58
C LEU A 79 2.32 26.32 -4.96
N ASP A 80 1.83 27.18 -4.07
CA ASP A 80 0.69 28.07 -4.37
C ASP A 80 1.00 29.02 -5.53
N GLU A 81 2.17 29.65 -5.54
CA GLU A 81 2.61 30.52 -6.63
C GLU A 81 2.72 29.75 -7.97
N ARG A 82 3.21 28.50 -7.92
CA ARG A 82 3.47 27.70 -9.11
C ARG A 82 2.20 27.07 -9.70
N TYR A 83 1.19 26.78 -8.89
CA TYR A 83 0.00 26.01 -9.31
C TYR A 83 -1.33 26.76 -9.18
N THR A 84 -1.42 27.82 -8.38
CA THR A 84 -2.65 28.61 -8.21
C THR A 84 -2.68 29.86 -9.10
N SER A 85 -1.54 30.38 -9.57
CA SER A 85 -1.49 31.51 -10.53
C SER A 85 -1.69 31.12 -12.01
N SER A 86 -2.02 29.85 -12.29
CA SER A 86 -2.30 29.34 -13.64
C SER A 86 -3.81 29.14 -13.87
N TRP A 87 -4.63 30.16 -13.60
CA TRP A 87 -6.02 30.27 -14.06
C TRP A 87 -6.37 31.73 -14.35
#